data_AF-A0A850GJM3-F1
#
_entry.id   AF-A0A850GJM3-F1
#
_cell.length_a   1.000
_cell.length_b   1.000
_cell.length_c   1.000
_cell.angle_alpha   90.00
_cell.angle_beta   90.00
_cell.angle_gamma   90.00
#
_symmetry.space_group_name_H-M   'P 1'
#
loop_
_entity.id
_entity.type
_entity.pdbx_description
1 polymer ?
#
loop_
_entity_poly.entity_id
_entity_poly.type
_entity_poly.pdbx_seq_one_letter_code
_entity_poly.pdbx_strand_id
1 'polypeptide(L)'
;MPTHQGQTQTDITLAGSRGSSDSIVEGTSFDFSATHALSGALQVEDLAAGTDRQYTAYELVVRDPTGATLATLAARYKAWVDRGSAEGAKDVAIDSDYDPAAAGSSPSWPISAATVAERSWKVETFDDVGNLFATAHASWQVRSTVQAGARVIQTVVDQSDALLRVHLVYLDGDVVLLDMVVSMTGGVSVAGSISADPADVSDRFTP
;
A
#
# COMPACT_ATOMS: atom_id res chain seq x y z
N MET A 1 4.56 13.61 -21.71
CA MET A 1 5.04 13.38 -20.33
C MET A 1 5.17 11.87 -20.15
N PRO A 2 6.34 11.33 -19.82
CA PRO A 2 6.49 9.91 -19.51
C PRO A 2 5.60 9.52 -18.34
N THR A 3 5.14 8.26 -18.32
CA THR A 3 4.32 7.72 -17.23
C THR A 3 5.00 6.49 -16.66
N HIS A 4 5.11 6.43 -15.34
CA HIS A 4 5.47 5.23 -14.59
C HIS A 4 4.22 4.65 -13.96
N GLN A 5 4.14 3.33 -13.97
CA GLN A 5 3.18 2.58 -13.19
C GLN A 5 3.96 1.69 -12.24
N GLY A 6 3.40 1.46 -11.06
CA GLY A 6 3.90 0.46 -10.14
C GLY A 6 2.75 -0.16 -9.37
N GLN A 7 2.81 -1.47 -9.21
CA GLN A 7 1.83 -2.28 -8.52
C GLN A 7 2.56 -3.28 -7.61
N THR A 8 2.14 -3.33 -6.35
CA THR A 8 2.37 -4.47 -5.46
C THR A 8 1.03 -5.07 -5.12
N GLN A 9 0.92 -6.38 -5.26
CA GLN A 9 -0.15 -7.17 -4.64
C GLN A 9 0.48 -8.15 -3.65
N THR A 10 -0.17 -8.33 -2.50
CA THR A 10 0.16 -9.39 -1.56
C THR A 10 -1.09 -10.15 -1.20
N ASP A 11 -1.01 -11.47 -1.35
CA ASP A 11 -2.03 -12.40 -0.89
C ASP A 11 -1.45 -13.28 0.23
N ILE A 12 -1.94 -13.11 1.47
CA ILE A 12 -1.55 -13.94 2.62
C ILE A 12 -2.69 -14.90 2.95
N THR A 13 -2.44 -16.19 2.75
CA THR A 13 -3.38 -17.26 3.08
C THR A 13 -3.03 -17.85 4.44
N LEU A 14 -4.01 -17.92 5.34
CA LEU A 14 -3.94 -18.71 6.57
C LEU A 14 -4.97 -19.83 6.49
N ALA A 15 -4.50 -21.07 6.41
CA ALA A 15 -5.33 -22.26 6.36
C ALA A 15 -5.47 -22.90 7.75
N GLY A 16 -6.67 -23.41 8.06
CA GLY A 16 -6.95 -24.19 9.25
C GLY A 16 -6.24 -25.54 9.25
N SER A 17 -6.37 -26.27 10.35
CA SER A 17 -5.65 -27.54 10.54
C SER A 17 -6.03 -28.61 9.51
N ARG A 18 -5.15 -29.60 9.33
CA ARG A 18 -5.29 -30.68 8.35
C ARG A 18 -6.66 -31.36 8.42
N GLY A 19 -7.48 -31.19 7.39
CA GLY A 19 -8.83 -31.74 7.28
C GLY A 19 -9.96 -30.71 7.46
N SER A 20 -9.63 -29.48 7.91
CA SER A 20 -10.54 -28.34 7.81
C SER A 20 -10.48 -27.72 6.41
N SER A 21 -11.62 -27.24 5.92
CA SER A 21 -11.73 -26.39 4.74
C SER A 21 -11.64 -24.90 5.06
N ASP A 22 -11.44 -24.57 6.34
CA ASP A 22 -11.36 -23.21 6.84
C ASP A 22 -10.10 -22.51 6.33
N SER A 23 -10.27 -21.36 5.70
CA SER A 23 -9.15 -20.49 5.34
C SER A 23 -9.58 -19.04 5.30
N ILE A 24 -8.60 -18.17 5.48
CA ILE A 24 -8.69 -16.74 5.16
C ILE A 24 -7.58 -16.42 4.15
N VAL A 25 -7.93 -15.63 3.13
CA VAL A 25 -6.97 -15.00 2.24
C VAL A 25 -7.11 -13.49 2.43
N GLU A 26 -6.10 -12.88 3.00
CA GLU A 26 -5.88 -11.44 2.97
C GLU A 26 -5.34 -11.10 1.58
N GLY A 27 -6.00 -10.18 0.88
CA GLY A 27 -5.56 -9.72 -0.44
C GLY A 27 -5.52 -8.21 -0.47
N THR A 28 -4.32 -7.65 -0.45
CA THR A 28 -4.09 -6.21 -0.43
C THR A 28 -3.18 -5.77 -1.57
N SER A 29 -3.42 -4.56 -2.06
CA SER A 29 -2.63 -3.98 -3.14
C SER A 29 -2.27 -2.52 -2.87
N PHE A 30 -1.18 -2.11 -3.50
CA PHE A 30 -0.80 -0.73 -3.67
C PHE A 30 -0.47 -0.49 -5.13
N ASP A 31 -1.17 0.47 -5.73
CA ASP A 31 -1.06 0.78 -7.15
C ASP A 31 -0.82 2.28 -7.32
N PHE A 32 0.07 2.68 -8.21
CA PHE A 32 0.20 4.07 -8.63
C PHE A 32 0.43 4.22 -10.13
N SER A 33 -0.05 5.33 -10.67
CA SER A 33 0.25 5.81 -12.01
C SER A 33 0.72 7.25 -11.90
N ALA A 34 1.93 7.54 -12.35
CA ALA A 34 2.60 8.82 -12.19
C ALA A 34 3.10 9.35 -13.54
N THR A 35 2.60 10.51 -13.95
CA THR A 35 3.00 11.22 -15.17
C THR A 35 3.81 12.46 -14.79
N HIS A 36 4.98 12.65 -15.37
CA HIS A 36 5.90 13.74 -14.98
C HIS A 36 6.43 14.54 -16.16
N ALA A 37 6.77 15.80 -15.89
CA ALA A 37 7.18 16.75 -16.93
C ALA A 37 8.65 16.60 -17.35
N LEU A 38 9.50 16.03 -16.49
CA LEU A 38 10.97 16.02 -16.63
C LEU A 38 11.56 14.62 -16.40
N SER A 39 12.82 14.49 -15.98
CA SER A 39 13.39 13.19 -15.68
C SER A 39 12.83 12.66 -14.35
N GLY A 40 12.28 11.45 -14.39
CA GLY A 40 11.81 10.72 -13.20
C GLY A 40 12.69 9.50 -12.94
N ALA A 41 13.03 9.25 -11.68
CA ALA A 41 13.72 8.04 -11.25
C ALA A 41 12.88 7.33 -10.19
N LEU A 42 12.34 6.16 -10.52
CA LEU A 42 11.62 5.28 -9.61
C LEU A 42 12.62 4.33 -8.91
N GLN A 43 12.55 4.23 -7.59
CA GLN A 43 13.30 3.32 -6.72
C GLN A 43 12.31 2.47 -5.93
N VAL A 44 12.56 1.17 -5.81
CA VAL A 44 11.61 0.26 -5.14
C VAL A 44 12.36 -0.82 -4.38
N GLU A 45 11.97 -1.05 -3.14
CA GLU A 45 12.61 -2.02 -2.25
C GLU A 45 11.55 -2.87 -1.52
N ASP A 46 11.75 -4.19 -1.54
CA ASP A 46 11.09 -5.14 -0.65
C ASP A 46 11.97 -5.32 0.60
N LEU A 47 11.43 -5.00 1.78
CA LEU A 47 12.18 -5.06 3.03
C LEU A 47 11.93 -6.34 3.85
N ALA A 48 11.04 -7.24 3.41
CA ALA A 48 10.60 -8.36 4.26
C ALA A 48 10.19 -9.63 3.49
N ALA A 49 10.84 -9.91 2.36
CA ALA A 49 10.62 -11.11 1.55
C ALA A 49 10.57 -12.40 2.38
N GLY A 50 9.48 -13.17 2.24
CA GLY A 50 9.34 -14.50 2.83
C GLY A 50 9.07 -14.55 4.34
N THR A 51 8.73 -13.43 4.97
CA THR A 51 8.22 -13.41 6.36
C THR A 51 6.69 -13.31 6.38
N ASP A 52 6.05 -13.61 7.52
CA ASP A 52 4.60 -13.45 7.76
C ASP A 52 4.09 -12.00 7.65
N ARG A 53 4.99 -11.08 7.28
CA ARG A 53 4.77 -9.65 7.10
C ARG A 53 5.43 -9.22 5.80
N GLN A 54 4.65 -8.73 4.86
CA GLN A 54 5.18 -8.17 3.63
C GLN A 54 5.34 -6.66 3.80
N TYR A 55 6.42 -6.10 3.24
CA TYR A 55 6.69 -4.68 3.27
C TYR A 55 7.33 -4.24 1.96
N THR A 56 6.74 -3.24 1.31
CA THR A 56 7.30 -2.62 0.11
C THR A 56 7.40 -1.11 0.30
N ALA A 57 8.49 -0.53 -0.19
CA ALA A 57 8.70 0.91 -0.26
C ALA A 57 8.99 1.36 -1.69
N TYR A 58 8.40 2.48 -2.07
CA TYR A 58 8.58 3.14 -3.36
C TYR A 58 9.08 4.56 -3.14
N GLU A 59 9.92 5.02 -4.06
CA GLU A 59 10.25 6.43 -4.19
C GLU A 59 10.32 6.82 -5.67
N LEU A 60 9.57 7.84 -6.09
CA LEU A 60 9.71 8.48 -7.38
C LEU A 60 10.23 9.90 -7.19
N VAL A 61 11.40 10.19 -7.75
CA VAL A 61 12.03 11.52 -7.68
C VAL A 61 11.99 12.17 -9.06
N VAL A 62 11.39 13.36 -9.15
CA VAL A 62 11.41 14.21 -10.34
C VAL A 62 12.53 15.23 -10.20
N ARG A 63 13.40 15.34 -11.21
CA ARG A 63 14.56 16.24 -11.20
C ARG A 63 14.56 17.21 -12.36
N ASP A 64 15.20 18.35 -12.17
CA ASP A 64 15.48 19.31 -13.23
C ASP A 64 16.70 18.89 -14.09
N PRO A 65 17.01 19.62 -15.19
CA PRO A 65 18.18 19.33 -16.01
C PRO A 65 19.53 19.47 -15.30
N THR A 66 19.59 20.17 -14.15
CA THR A 66 20.79 20.32 -13.33
C THR A 66 20.96 19.19 -12.31
N GLY A 67 19.94 18.34 -12.16
CA GLY A 67 19.88 17.22 -11.21
C GLY A 67 19.23 17.56 -9.87
N ALA A 68 18.72 18.79 -9.69
CA ALA A 68 18.04 19.20 -8.46
C ALA A 68 16.67 18.53 -8.35
N THR A 69 16.29 18.08 -7.15
CA THR A 69 14.99 17.47 -6.88
C THR A 69 13.90 18.54 -6.88
N LEU A 70 12.90 18.36 -7.73
CA LEU A 70 11.74 19.23 -7.84
C LEU A 70 10.55 18.70 -7.03
N ALA A 71 10.37 17.38 -7.04
CA ALA A 71 9.31 16.69 -6.33
C ALA A 71 9.73 15.26 -6.00
N THR A 72 9.28 14.78 -4.85
CA THR A 72 9.38 13.35 -4.49
C THR A 72 8.00 12.83 -4.12
N LEU A 73 7.71 11.63 -4.60
CA LEU A 73 6.74 10.74 -4.00
C LEU A 73 7.50 9.67 -3.26
N ALA A 74 7.11 9.37 -2.02
CA ALA A 74 7.51 8.14 -1.36
C ALA A 74 6.26 7.42 -0.86
N ALA A 75 6.19 6.10 -1.08
CA ALA A 75 5.11 5.27 -0.58
C ALA A 75 5.64 4.07 0.19
N ARG A 76 4.90 3.65 1.21
CA ARG A 76 5.15 2.44 1.98
C ARG A 76 3.86 1.67 2.09
N TYR A 77 4.00 0.37 2.01
CA TYR A 77 2.94 -0.59 2.07
C TYR A 77 3.40 -1.75 2.96
N LYS A 78 2.51 -2.20 3.84
CA LYS A 78 2.74 -3.35 4.71
C LYS A 78 1.48 -4.17 4.85
N ALA A 79 1.59 -5.48 4.71
CA ALA A 79 0.49 -6.44 4.89
C ALA A 79 0.93 -7.59 5.81
N TRP A 80 0.03 -8.09 6.65
CA TRP A 80 0.28 -9.25 7.52
C TRP A 80 -1.01 -9.88 8.03
N VAL A 81 -0.91 -11.14 8.47
CA VAL A 81 -2.01 -11.86 9.13
C VAL A 81 -1.56 -12.35 10.49
N ASP A 82 -2.29 -11.96 11.54
CA ASP A 82 -2.09 -12.46 12.89
C ASP A 82 -2.99 -13.67 13.15
N ARG A 83 -2.44 -14.72 13.77
CA ARG A 83 -3.19 -15.92 14.13
C ARG A 83 -4.14 -15.63 15.30
N GLY A 84 -5.40 -16.01 15.17
CA GLY A 84 -6.38 -15.92 16.24
C GLY A 84 -6.34 -17.11 17.22
N SER A 85 -7.18 -17.03 18.26
CA SER A 85 -7.30 -18.00 19.35
C SER A 85 -8.02 -19.31 19.01
N ALA A 86 -8.69 -19.40 17.85
CA ALA A 86 -9.35 -20.64 17.41
C ALA A 86 -8.34 -21.81 17.35
N GLU A 87 -8.76 -22.98 17.83
CA GLU A 87 -7.90 -24.15 18.03
C GLU A 87 -7.37 -24.73 16.71
N GLY A 88 -6.26 -25.48 16.80
CA GLY A 88 -5.63 -26.18 15.68
C GLY A 88 -4.39 -25.49 15.13
N ALA A 89 -3.54 -26.30 14.48
CA ALA A 89 -2.41 -25.76 13.73
C ALA A 89 -2.91 -24.93 12.54
N LYS A 90 -2.22 -23.83 12.25
CA LYS A 90 -2.52 -22.96 11.11
C LYS A 90 -1.29 -22.83 10.24
N ASP A 91 -1.47 -23.05 8.94
CA ASP A 91 -0.41 -22.94 7.95
C ASP A 91 -0.53 -21.59 7.23
N VAL A 92 0.60 -20.90 7.05
CA VAL A 92 0.67 -19.60 6.37
C VAL A 92 1.34 -19.80 5.02
N ALA A 93 0.70 -19.30 3.96
CA ALA A 93 1.28 -19.17 2.63
C ALA A 93 1.18 -17.70 2.19
N ILE A 94 2.18 -17.23 1.44
CA ILE A 94 2.27 -15.84 0.99
C ILE A 94 2.61 -15.85 -0.48
N ASP A 95 1.82 -15.12 -1.26
CA ASP A 95 2.08 -14.84 -2.67
C ASP A 95 2.18 -13.32 -2.86
N SER A 96 3.20 -12.89 -3.60
CA SER A 96 3.48 -11.47 -3.80
C SER A 96 3.87 -11.23 -5.26
N ASP A 97 3.06 -10.41 -5.93
CA ASP A 97 3.33 -9.96 -7.29
C ASP A 97 3.76 -8.50 -7.28
N TYR A 98 4.82 -8.20 -8.04
CA TYR A 98 5.42 -6.88 -8.09
C TYR A 98 5.83 -6.49 -9.51
N ASP A 99 5.32 -5.35 -10.00
CA ASP A 99 5.60 -4.83 -11.34
C ASP A 99 5.73 -3.30 -11.30
N PRO A 100 6.84 -2.69 -11.77
CA PRO A 100 8.05 -3.28 -12.35
C PRO A 100 9.08 -3.66 -11.30
N ALA A 101 9.84 -4.73 -11.55
CA ALA A 101 10.95 -5.20 -10.72
C ALA A 101 11.86 -4.06 -10.21
N ALA A 102 12.34 -4.18 -8.97
CA ALA A 102 13.11 -3.16 -8.27
C ALA A 102 14.28 -2.61 -9.12
N ALA A 103 14.29 -1.30 -9.35
CA ALA A 103 15.37 -0.61 -10.08
C ALA A 103 16.58 -0.23 -9.19
N GLY A 104 16.45 -0.40 -7.86
CA GLY A 104 17.46 -0.05 -6.84
C GLY A 104 16.87 -0.16 -5.43
N SER A 105 17.70 -0.27 -4.39
CA SER A 105 17.30 -0.67 -3.03
C SER A 105 17.44 0.45 -1.98
N SER A 106 17.18 1.71 -2.32
CA SER A 106 17.35 2.81 -1.36
C SER A 106 16.33 3.93 -1.55
N PRO A 107 15.01 3.65 -1.45
CA PRO A 107 14.01 4.70 -1.39
C PRO A 107 14.30 5.60 -0.18
N SER A 108 14.60 6.86 -0.46
CA SER A 108 14.79 7.87 0.58
C SER A 108 13.41 8.25 1.13
N TRP A 109 13.23 8.06 2.43
CA TRP A 109 11.97 8.42 3.07
C TRP A 109 12.00 9.90 3.45
N PRO A 110 11.08 10.74 2.94
CA PRO A 110 11.09 12.16 3.26
C PRO A 110 10.79 12.37 4.75
N ILE A 111 11.73 13.01 5.45
CA ILE A 111 11.62 13.36 6.88
C ILE A 111 10.58 14.47 7.08
N SER A 112 10.51 15.42 6.14
CA SER A 112 9.54 16.51 6.11
C SER A 112 8.73 16.41 4.83
N ALA A 113 7.48 16.00 4.95
CA ALA A 113 6.56 15.88 3.82
C ALA A 113 5.74 17.16 3.65
N ALA A 114 5.48 17.55 2.40
CA ALA A 114 4.49 18.56 2.06
C ALA A 114 3.08 18.01 2.33
N THR A 115 2.76 16.82 1.82
CA THR A 115 1.49 16.14 2.14
C THR A 115 1.70 14.69 2.56
N VAL A 116 0.74 14.18 3.31
CA VAL A 116 0.67 12.78 3.77
C VAL A 116 -0.74 12.24 3.56
N ALA A 117 -0.82 11.02 3.05
CA ALA A 117 -2.04 10.21 3.04
C ALA A 117 -1.71 8.83 3.65
N GLU A 118 -2.45 8.45 4.69
CA GLU A 118 -2.29 7.20 5.42
C GLU A 118 -3.61 6.44 5.43
N ARG A 119 -3.53 5.12 5.31
CA ARG A 119 -4.64 4.20 5.54
C ARG A 119 -4.18 3.05 6.40
N SER A 120 -4.97 2.74 7.42
CA SER A 120 -4.88 1.50 8.19
C SER A 120 -6.16 0.71 7.95
N TRP A 121 -6.02 -0.58 7.70
CA TRP A 121 -7.12 -1.49 7.41
C TRP A 121 -6.93 -2.78 8.18
N LYS A 122 -8.03 -3.30 8.73
CA LYS A 122 -8.04 -4.51 9.54
C LYS A 122 -9.36 -5.25 9.37
N VAL A 123 -9.30 -6.58 9.28
CA VAL A 123 -10.48 -7.45 9.32
C VAL A 123 -10.24 -8.59 10.29
N GLU A 124 -11.20 -8.81 11.19
CA GLU A 124 -11.22 -9.98 12.06
C GLU A 124 -12.09 -11.08 11.45
N THR A 125 -11.69 -12.33 11.66
CA THR A 125 -12.44 -13.49 11.21
C THR A 125 -12.69 -14.44 12.37
N PHE A 126 -13.83 -15.12 12.38
CA PHE A 126 -14.30 -15.94 13.49
C PHE A 126 -14.75 -17.32 13.00
N ASP A 127 -14.48 -18.36 13.80
CA ASP A 127 -15.02 -19.69 13.56
C ASP A 127 -16.54 -19.76 13.88
N ASP A 128 -17.15 -20.92 13.64
CA ASP A 128 -18.59 -21.14 13.82
C ASP A 128 -19.08 -21.05 15.27
N VAL A 129 -18.16 -21.11 16.23
CA VAL A 129 -18.43 -20.97 17.66
C VAL A 129 -18.04 -19.60 18.21
N GLY A 130 -17.51 -18.70 17.37
CA GLY A 130 -17.21 -17.31 17.68
C GLY A 130 -15.81 -17.04 18.25
N ASN A 131 -14.86 -17.97 18.13
CA ASN A 131 -13.46 -17.70 18.47
C ASN A 131 -12.79 -16.97 17.31
N LEU A 132 -11.86 -16.05 17.64
CA LEU A 132 -11.04 -15.37 16.63
C LEU A 132 -10.22 -16.41 15.86
N PHE A 133 -10.46 -16.54 14.56
CA PHE A 133 -9.68 -17.38 13.67
C PHE A 133 -8.39 -16.69 13.24
N ALA A 134 -8.50 -15.46 12.75
CA ALA A 134 -7.36 -14.65 12.30
C ALA A 134 -7.71 -13.17 12.20
N THR A 135 -6.68 -12.34 12.17
CA THR A 135 -6.82 -10.92 11.86
C THR A 135 -5.94 -10.57 10.67
N ALA A 136 -6.56 -10.09 9.59
CA ALA A 136 -5.87 -9.55 8.43
C ALA A 136 -5.58 -8.07 8.63
N HIS A 137 -4.41 -7.61 8.23
CA HIS A 137 -3.96 -6.24 8.41
C HIS A 137 -3.28 -5.70 7.15
N ALA A 138 -3.53 -4.43 6.87
CA ALA A 138 -2.70 -3.67 5.95
C ALA A 138 -2.57 -2.21 6.37
N SER A 139 -1.43 -1.62 6.01
CA SER A 139 -1.18 -0.19 6.19
C SER A 139 -0.48 0.38 4.98
N TRP A 140 -0.95 1.54 4.55
CA TRP A 140 -0.36 2.30 3.46
C TRP A 140 -0.04 3.70 3.94
N GLN A 141 1.07 4.24 3.45
CA GLN A 141 1.45 5.62 3.67
C GLN A 141 2.06 6.18 2.40
N VAL A 142 1.57 7.33 1.97
CA VAL A 142 2.12 8.13 0.89
C VAL A 142 2.58 9.45 1.47
N ARG A 143 3.79 9.86 1.09
CA ARG A 143 4.36 11.16 1.42
C ARG A 143 4.81 11.85 0.14
N SER A 144 4.53 13.14 0.07
CA SER A 144 4.99 13.99 -1.03
C SER A 144 5.98 15.03 -0.52
N THR A 145 6.92 15.44 -1.36
CA THR A 145 7.69 16.68 -1.17
C THR A 145 7.71 17.46 -2.48
N VAL A 146 7.82 18.78 -2.37
CA VAL A 146 8.00 19.70 -3.49
C VAL A 146 9.10 20.69 -3.15
N GLN A 147 9.74 21.22 -4.19
CA GLN A 147 10.68 22.33 -4.05
C GLN A 147 9.99 23.58 -3.45
N ALA A 148 10.80 24.50 -2.92
CA ALA A 148 10.30 25.75 -2.37
C ALA A 148 9.53 26.57 -3.43
N GLY A 149 8.35 27.09 -3.05
CA GLY A 149 7.48 27.87 -3.93
C GLY A 149 6.52 27.04 -4.79
N ALA A 150 6.75 25.72 -4.90
CA ALA A 150 5.79 24.79 -5.49
C ALA A 150 4.73 24.36 -4.46
N ARG A 151 3.65 23.72 -4.95
CA ARG A 151 2.55 23.22 -4.13
C ARG A 151 2.10 21.83 -4.57
N VAL A 152 1.45 21.10 -3.66
CA VAL A 152 0.79 19.83 -3.95
C VAL A 152 -0.71 19.99 -3.68
N ILE A 153 -1.53 19.49 -4.59
CA ILE A 153 -2.98 19.35 -4.41
C ILE A 153 -3.24 17.87 -4.15
N GLN A 154 -3.81 17.55 -3.00
CA GLN A 154 -4.23 16.20 -2.62
C GLN A 154 -5.75 16.10 -2.65
N THR A 155 -6.28 15.20 -3.47
CA THR A 155 -7.72 14.98 -3.64
C THR A 155 -8.05 13.52 -3.38
N VAL A 156 -9.02 13.24 -2.50
CA VAL A 156 -9.60 11.90 -2.38
C VAL A 156 -10.56 11.70 -3.56
N VAL A 157 -10.27 10.72 -4.40
CA VAL A 157 -11.04 10.41 -5.62
C VAL A 157 -12.12 9.38 -5.33
N ASP A 158 -11.80 8.38 -4.53
CA ASP A 158 -12.69 7.29 -4.15
C ASP A 158 -12.32 6.78 -2.76
N GLN A 159 -13.33 6.40 -1.98
CA GLN A 159 -13.16 5.94 -0.60
C GLN A 159 -14.29 4.98 -0.21
N SER A 160 -13.91 3.77 0.17
CA SER A 160 -14.77 2.74 0.76
C SER A 160 -13.99 1.95 1.80
N ASP A 161 -14.59 0.94 2.40
CA ASP A 161 -13.90 0.03 3.32
C ASP A 161 -12.80 -0.79 2.64
N ALA A 162 -12.92 -1.02 1.33
CA ALA A 162 -11.97 -1.81 0.55
C ALA A 162 -10.97 -0.96 -0.27
N LEU A 163 -11.23 0.34 -0.46
CA LEU A 163 -10.44 1.17 -1.37
C LEU A 163 -10.24 2.58 -0.81
N LEU A 164 -9.02 3.08 -0.88
CA LEU A 164 -8.74 4.52 -0.89
C LEU A 164 -7.98 4.87 -2.17
N ARG A 165 -8.52 5.81 -2.94
CA ARG A 165 -7.85 6.38 -4.11
C ARG A 165 -7.59 7.86 -3.93
N VAL A 166 -6.34 8.26 -4.07
CA VAL A 166 -5.88 9.65 -3.91
C VAL A 166 -5.24 10.13 -5.21
N HIS A 167 -5.60 11.33 -5.64
CA HIS A 167 -4.97 12.05 -6.74
C HIS A 167 -4.09 13.16 -6.17
N LEU A 168 -2.82 13.19 -6.59
CA LEU A 168 -1.79 14.11 -6.15
C LEU A 168 -1.25 14.86 -7.35
N VAL A 169 -1.41 16.18 -7.36
CA VAL A 169 -0.93 17.06 -8.45
C VAL A 169 0.07 18.05 -7.89
N TYR A 170 1.28 18.03 -8.43
CA TYR A 170 2.43 18.82 -8.00
C TYR A 170 2.63 19.94 -9.01
N LEU A 171 2.62 21.19 -8.52
CA LEU A 171 2.59 22.39 -9.35
C LEU A 171 3.72 23.33 -8.97
N ASP A 172 4.43 23.84 -9.97
CA ASP A 172 5.29 25.02 -9.85
C ASP A 172 4.66 26.17 -10.64
N GLY A 173 4.12 27.16 -9.92
CA GLY A 173 3.18 28.13 -10.49
C GLY A 173 1.92 27.44 -11.06
N ASP A 174 1.81 27.46 -12.39
CA ASP A 174 0.73 26.81 -13.17
C ASP A 174 1.23 25.58 -13.95
N VAL A 175 2.51 25.21 -13.82
CA VAL A 175 3.11 24.08 -14.52
C VAL A 175 2.96 22.82 -13.67
N VAL A 176 2.36 21.77 -14.24
CA VAL A 176 2.30 20.44 -13.62
C VAL A 176 3.66 19.76 -13.76
N LEU A 177 4.29 19.45 -12.62
CA LEU A 177 5.57 18.75 -12.56
C LEU A 177 5.39 17.23 -12.44
N LEU A 178 4.40 16.83 -11.64
CA LEU A 178 4.04 15.45 -11.37
C LEU A 178 2.52 15.37 -11.15
N ASP A 179 1.87 14.47 -11.87
CA ASP A 179 0.46 14.13 -11.73
C ASP A 179 0.39 12.64 -11.42
N MET A 180 -0.29 12.28 -10.33
CA MET A 180 -0.30 10.91 -9.89
C MET A 180 -1.60 10.48 -9.23
N VAL A 181 -2.07 9.29 -9.60
CA VAL A 181 -3.16 8.59 -8.90
C VAL A 181 -2.57 7.40 -8.16
N VAL A 182 -2.93 7.26 -6.89
CA VAL A 182 -2.55 6.15 -6.02
C VAL A 182 -3.80 5.44 -5.52
N SER A 183 -3.81 4.11 -5.53
CA SER A 183 -4.87 3.28 -4.97
C SER A 183 -4.31 2.36 -3.88
N MET A 184 -5.03 2.26 -2.78
CA MET A 184 -4.74 1.42 -1.62
C MET A 184 -5.95 0.49 -1.44
N THR A 185 -5.77 -0.79 -1.75
CA THR A 185 -6.88 -1.75 -1.80
C THR A 185 -6.71 -2.79 -0.72
N GLY A 186 -7.74 -3.02 0.09
CA GLY A 186 -7.77 -4.10 1.08
C GLY A 186 -8.98 -5.00 0.88
N GLY A 187 -8.76 -6.30 1.02
CA GLY A 187 -9.79 -7.31 0.89
C GLY A 187 -9.47 -8.56 1.71
N VAL A 188 -10.52 -9.26 2.11
CA VAL A 188 -10.42 -10.60 2.68
C VAL A 188 -11.44 -11.49 1.99
N SER A 189 -11.03 -12.71 1.69
CA SER A 189 -11.94 -13.81 1.38
C SER A 189 -11.79 -14.90 2.43
N VAL A 190 -12.91 -15.52 2.79
CA VAL A 190 -12.96 -16.63 3.75
C VAL A 190 -13.60 -17.85 3.12
N ALA A 191 -13.19 -19.03 3.55
CA ALA A 191 -13.76 -20.31 3.14
C ALA A 191 -14.08 -21.18 4.37
N GLY A 192 -14.93 -22.19 4.17
CA GLY A 192 -15.34 -23.11 5.22
C GLY A 192 -16.45 -22.53 6.09
N SER A 193 -16.30 -22.69 7.40
CA SER A 193 -17.23 -22.25 8.44
C SER A 193 -16.86 -20.92 9.08
N ILE A 194 -15.82 -20.25 8.58
CA ILE A 194 -15.37 -18.95 9.07
C ILE A 194 -16.23 -17.82 8.50
N SER A 195 -16.50 -16.81 9.32
CA SER A 195 -17.04 -15.51 8.88
C SER A 195 -16.04 -14.38 9.08
N ALA A 196 -16.09 -13.36 8.22
CA ALA A 196 -15.33 -12.12 8.37
C ALA A 196 -16.25 -11.00 8.88
N ASP A 197 -15.76 -10.22 9.84
CA ASP A 197 -16.39 -8.97 10.24
C ASP A 197 -16.17 -7.88 9.18
N PRO A 198 -16.97 -6.79 9.21
CA PRO A 198 -16.67 -5.59 8.44
C PRO A 198 -15.26 -5.07 8.73
N ALA A 199 -14.66 -4.39 7.76
CA ALA A 199 -13.32 -3.85 7.94
C ALA A 199 -13.30 -2.63 8.88
N ASP A 200 -12.36 -2.64 9.82
CA ASP A 200 -11.96 -1.47 10.58
C ASP A 200 -11.01 -0.63 9.72
N VAL A 201 -11.44 0.56 9.31
CA VAL A 201 -10.67 1.44 8.42
C VAL A 201 -10.41 2.79 9.10
N SER A 202 -9.17 3.25 9.02
CA SER A 202 -8.76 4.58 9.48
C SER A 202 -7.90 5.25 8.43
N ASP A 203 -8.39 6.37 7.90
CA ASP A 203 -7.67 7.19 6.93
C ASP A 203 -7.25 8.51 7.57
N ARG A 204 -6.00 8.94 7.31
CA ARG A 204 -5.46 10.22 7.79
C ARG A 204 -4.83 10.99 6.66
N PHE A 205 -5.14 12.28 6.59
CA PHE A 205 -4.61 13.20 5.59
C PHE A 205 -3.97 14.40 6.27
N THR A 206 -2.76 14.77 5.83
CA THR A 206 -2.08 15.99 6.27
C THR A 206 -1.68 16.79 5.03
N PRO A 207 -2.16 18.02 4.84
CA PRO A 207 -1.77 18.90 3.75
C PRO A 207 -0.45 19.63 4.02
#